data_AF-A0A0L6JRV1-F1
#
_entry.id   AF-A0A0L6JRV1-F1
#
_cell.length_a   1.000
_cell.length_b   1.000
_cell.length_c   1.000
_cell.angle_alpha   90.00
_cell.angle_beta   90.00
_cell.angle_gamma   90.00
#
_symmetry.space_group_name_H-M   'P 1'
#
loop_
_entity.id
_entity.type
_entity.pdbx_description
1 polymer ?
#
loop_
_entity_poly.entity_id
_entity_poly.type
_entity_poly.pdbx_seq_one_letter_code
_entity_poly.pdbx_strand_id
1 'polypeptide(L)'
;MIIIKTLKEKINKCLYILIAVTAGLCLFLLTCSITLEKSIMNPEFHDELLKKHDLYSYTQKQIKSSFETLNLNAGSDADSDQISNLLISLKKSITPDLINMNLDSLVDGMFQYLNGKSNFLPDIVINTDSIKDNINPNDMTDHNQKYSYALSKIKKINLSLILQYFDRSDITDSLSIIKLYFYIINTIPIFLALLAVMLFIVAAAFSKSIIKIVKWLILLSSAWAALLLVSAIFIIYKSHTLENSIYPITSSIPLPADITLSYINDLLKGVWSTFMVLGFIIGLICLFLLTMLKTKHINLAEKQISGDKTRLFSSIKYGACIFLFMLVISVLINKSYIVKKEFLENNFPVIINKLKNYSTVTKIIPAKDTSIYMLLLKLVDKKDKTPIADIKMHLTGEASSRKINSLDIVSDENGDARYILDKGKYRLSFDSESFPKSYQMPSSVFFELKSAGTTIISIELDKNQDTALNKWGIAEIEIFDNDNIPVHNVELYVEGIPSAPGNPDTLKAVTNSEGIAVFRLNEGTYKIGFTNTTFPANYKIPSPIDISVMANSIGRYSLRLSSE
;
A
#
# COMPACT_ATOMS: atom_id res chain seq x y z
N MET A 1 53.70 16.16 -34.00
CA MET A 1 53.05 17.50 -33.97
C MET A 1 51.81 17.59 -34.89
N ILE A 2 51.86 17.09 -36.14
CA ILE A 2 50.72 17.09 -37.08
C ILE A 2 49.53 16.26 -36.57
N ILE A 3 49.79 15.05 -36.05
CA ILE A 3 48.75 14.14 -35.51
C ILE A 3 47.96 14.78 -34.36
N ILE A 4 48.65 15.44 -33.42
CA ILE A 4 48.03 16.13 -32.28
C ILE A 4 47.15 17.31 -32.74
N LYS A 5 47.58 18.05 -33.76
CA LYS A 5 46.81 19.15 -34.34
C LYS A 5 45.55 18.64 -35.05
N THR A 6 45.65 17.58 -35.84
CA THR A 6 44.50 16.95 -36.50
C THR A 6 43.53 16.31 -35.51
N LEU A 7 44.03 15.75 -34.41
CA LEU A 7 43.21 15.18 -33.34
C LEU A 7 42.43 16.27 -32.61
N LYS A 8 43.08 17.38 -32.25
CA LYS A 8 42.44 18.55 -31.60
C LYS A 8 41.34 19.16 -32.48
N GLU A 9 41.54 19.24 -33.79
CA GLU A 9 40.54 19.75 -34.72
C GLU A 9 39.33 18.81 -34.87
N LYS A 10 39.55 17.49 -34.92
CA LYS A 10 38.46 16.50 -34.95
C LYS A 10 37.65 16.49 -33.66
N ILE A 11 38.30 16.55 -32.50
CA ILE A 11 37.64 16.60 -31.18
C ILE A 11 36.74 17.84 -31.07
N ASN A 12 37.25 19.01 -31.45
CA ASN A 12 36.47 20.24 -31.39
C ASN A 12 35.25 20.22 -32.32
N LYS A 13 35.36 19.62 -33.51
CA LYS A 13 34.21 19.43 -34.41
C LYS A 13 33.17 18.48 -33.81
N CYS A 14 33.62 17.37 -33.22
CA CYS A 14 32.75 16.40 -32.57
C CYS A 14 32.00 17.01 -31.38
N LEU A 15 32.71 17.73 -30.50
CA LEU A 15 32.10 18.47 -29.39
C LEU A 15 31.07 19.50 -29.86
N TYR A 16 31.36 20.21 -30.96
CA TYR A 16 30.43 21.19 -31.51
C TYR A 16 29.13 20.57 -32.02
N ILE A 17 29.23 19.40 -32.68
CA ILE A 17 28.07 18.61 -33.12
C ILE A 17 27.29 18.11 -31.91
N LEU A 18 27.98 17.54 -30.93
CA LEU A 18 27.37 17.03 -29.70
C LEU A 18 26.57 18.12 -28.97
N ILE A 19 27.16 19.31 -28.79
CA ILE A 19 26.49 20.46 -28.15
C ILE A 19 25.22 20.84 -28.90
N ALA A 20 25.23 20.85 -30.25
CA ALA A 20 24.06 21.17 -31.05
C ALA A 20 22.95 20.11 -30.92
N VAL A 21 23.32 18.83 -30.97
CA VAL A 21 22.37 17.71 -30.83
C VAL A 21 21.75 17.71 -29.44
N THR A 22 22.55 17.90 -28.39
CA THR A 22 22.06 17.98 -27.00
C THR A 22 21.13 19.19 -26.82
N ALA A 23 21.45 20.34 -27.41
CA ALA A 23 20.56 21.50 -27.37
C ALA A 23 19.25 21.24 -28.14
N GLY A 24 19.31 20.52 -29.26
CA GLY A 24 18.13 20.10 -30.02
C GLY A 24 17.25 19.15 -29.21
N LEU A 25 17.85 18.22 -28.47
CA LEU A 25 17.15 17.34 -27.52
C LEU A 25 16.49 18.14 -26.39
N CYS A 26 17.16 19.16 -25.85
CA CYS A 26 16.57 20.03 -24.82
C CYS A 26 15.35 20.79 -25.34
N LEU A 27 15.42 21.35 -26.55
CA LEU A 27 14.30 22.05 -27.18
C LEU A 27 13.15 21.10 -27.55
N PHE A 28 13.48 19.88 -27.97
CA PHE A 28 12.49 18.82 -28.17
C PHE A 28 11.74 18.51 -26.87
N LEU A 29 12.45 18.21 -25.78
CA LEU A 29 11.83 17.91 -24.49
C LEU A 29 11.02 19.11 -23.94
N LEU A 30 11.52 20.34 -24.13
CA LEU A 30 10.79 21.57 -23.80
C LEU A 30 9.46 21.65 -24.57
N THR A 31 9.50 21.36 -25.87
CA THR A 31 8.31 21.33 -26.71
C THR A 31 7.33 20.26 -26.25
N CYS A 32 7.81 19.06 -25.93
CA CYS A 32 6.99 17.98 -25.40
C CYS A 32 6.25 18.41 -24.14
N SER A 33 6.96 19.00 -23.17
CA SER A 33 6.36 19.47 -21.93
C SER A 33 5.28 20.53 -22.17
N ILE A 34 5.57 21.57 -22.97
CA ILE A 34 4.59 22.63 -23.28
C ILE A 34 3.37 22.05 -24.01
N THR A 35 3.58 21.08 -24.89
CA THR A 35 2.50 20.44 -25.64
C THR A 35 1.60 19.62 -24.72
N LEU A 36 2.19 18.85 -23.79
CA LEU A 36 1.44 18.09 -22.80
C LEU A 36 0.67 19.02 -21.85
N GLU A 37 1.32 20.10 -21.38
CA GLU A 37 0.72 21.13 -20.53
C GLU A 37 -0.55 21.73 -21.16
N LYS A 38 -0.49 22.05 -22.47
CA LYS A 38 -1.63 22.63 -23.21
C LYS A 38 -2.68 21.63 -23.67
N SER A 39 -2.41 20.32 -23.61
CA SER A 39 -3.31 19.26 -24.07
C SER A 39 -3.76 18.37 -22.91
N ILE A 40 -3.12 17.22 -22.72
CA ILE A 40 -3.48 16.16 -21.76
C ILE A 40 -3.49 16.67 -20.30
N MET A 41 -2.81 17.77 -20.00
CA MET A 41 -2.71 18.31 -18.65
C MET A 41 -3.57 19.57 -18.44
N ASN A 42 -4.38 19.94 -19.43
CA ASN A 42 -5.25 21.11 -19.39
C ASN A 42 -6.71 20.71 -19.08
N PRO A 43 -7.33 21.21 -18.00
CA PRO A 43 -8.73 20.91 -17.68
C PRO A 43 -9.70 21.30 -18.80
N GLU A 44 -9.52 22.45 -19.45
CA GLU A 44 -10.41 22.93 -20.51
C GLU A 44 -10.44 21.97 -21.71
N PHE A 45 -9.29 21.36 -22.02
CA PHE A 45 -9.18 20.36 -23.08
C PHE A 45 -10.00 19.10 -22.74
N HIS A 46 -10.02 18.70 -21.47
CA HIS A 46 -10.82 17.57 -21.02
C HIS A 46 -12.32 17.90 -21.01
N ASP A 47 -12.72 19.10 -20.62
CA ASP A 47 -14.12 19.53 -20.67
C ASP A 47 -14.70 19.47 -22.09
N GLU A 48 -13.95 19.91 -23.10
CA GLU A 48 -14.35 19.79 -24.50
C GLU A 48 -14.51 18.33 -24.94
N LEU A 49 -13.60 17.46 -24.52
CA LEU A 49 -13.66 16.02 -24.85
C LEU A 49 -14.81 15.30 -24.15
N LEU A 50 -15.10 15.65 -22.89
CA LEU A 50 -16.23 15.10 -22.15
C LEU A 50 -17.56 15.46 -22.83
N LYS A 51 -17.70 16.68 -23.32
CA LYS A 51 -18.86 17.14 -24.10
C LYS A 51 -18.93 16.45 -25.47
N LYS A 52 -17.81 16.36 -26.19
CA LYS A 52 -17.73 15.73 -27.52
C LYS A 52 -18.19 14.27 -27.51
N HIS A 53 -17.84 13.52 -26.46
CA HIS A 53 -18.14 12.09 -26.34
C HIS A 53 -19.40 11.80 -25.49
N ASP A 54 -20.21 12.83 -25.19
CA ASP A 54 -21.47 12.74 -24.44
C ASP A 54 -21.35 11.94 -23.12
N LEU A 55 -20.22 12.10 -22.44
CA LEU A 55 -19.90 11.35 -21.23
C LEU A 55 -20.82 11.72 -20.06
N TYR A 56 -21.37 12.93 -20.07
CA TYR A 56 -22.39 13.38 -19.13
C TYR A 56 -23.66 12.53 -19.23
N SER A 57 -24.24 12.41 -20.44
CA SER A 57 -25.45 11.60 -20.66
C SER A 57 -25.17 10.12 -20.47
N TYR A 58 -23.99 9.63 -20.84
CA TYR A 58 -23.60 8.24 -20.59
C TYR A 58 -23.53 7.94 -19.09
N THR A 59 -22.89 8.80 -18.30
CA THR A 59 -22.81 8.67 -16.84
C THR A 59 -24.20 8.67 -16.23
N GLN A 60 -25.09 9.53 -16.69
CA GLN A 60 -26.49 9.55 -16.26
C GLN A 60 -27.22 8.24 -16.57
N LYS A 61 -27.04 7.68 -17.77
CA LYS A 61 -27.62 6.38 -18.16
C LYS A 61 -27.07 5.25 -17.29
N GLN A 62 -25.76 5.24 -17.01
CA GLN A 62 -25.14 4.22 -16.17
C GLN A 62 -25.63 4.27 -14.73
N ILE A 63 -25.69 5.47 -14.13
CA ILE A 63 -26.24 5.64 -12.77
C ILE A 63 -27.69 5.12 -12.73
N LYS A 64 -28.53 5.51 -13.71
CA LYS A 64 -29.91 5.03 -13.80
C LYS A 64 -29.99 3.51 -13.93
N SER A 65 -29.17 2.91 -14.79
CA SER A 65 -29.10 1.46 -14.98
C SER A 65 -28.65 0.75 -13.70
N SER A 66 -27.64 1.29 -12.98
CA SER A 66 -27.18 0.72 -11.71
C SER A 66 -28.30 0.71 -10.66
N PHE A 67 -29.11 1.78 -10.59
CA PHE A 67 -30.30 1.80 -9.72
C PHE A 67 -31.39 0.82 -10.16
N GLU A 68 -31.55 0.55 -11.45
CA GLU A 68 -32.52 -0.41 -11.97
C GLU A 68 -32.06 -1.87 -11.71
N THR A 69 -30.76 -2.14 -11.74
CA THR A 69 -30.18 -3.46 -11.43
C THR A 69 -30.13 -3.78 -9.94
N LEU A 70 -30.20 -2.78 -9.07
CA LEU A 70 -30.44 -2.95 -7.64
C LEU A 70 -31.89 -3.40 -7.44
N ASN A 71 -32.17 -4.66 -7.77
CA ASN A 71 -33.49 -5.25 -7.70
C ASN A 71 -33.89 -5.42 -6.23
N LEU A 72 -34.72 -4.50 -5.73
CA LEU A 72 -35.24 -4.42 -4.36
C LEU A 72 -36.22 -5.53 -3.97
N ASN A 73 -36.28 -6.63 -4.73
CA ASN A 73 -37.17 -7.76 -4.45
C ASN A 73 -36.51 -8.79 -3.53
N ALA A 74 -35.91 -8.34 -2.42
CA ALA A 74 -35.35 -9.22 -1.40
C ALA A 74 -36.18 -9.11 -0.11
N GLY A 75 -37.05 -10.09 0.10
CA GLY A 75 -37.54 -10.51 1.43
C GLY A 75 -38.50 -9.55 2.13
N SER A 76 -39.60 -10.10 2.64
CA SER A 76 -40.60 -9.45 3.48
C SER A 76 -40.10 -9.17 4.91
N ASP A 77 -38.91 -8.58 5.05
CA ASP A 77 -38.34 -8.19 6.35
C ASP A 77 -38.33 -6.65 6.47
N ALA A 78 -38.64 -6.15 7.66
CA ALA A 78 -38.77 -4.71 7.94
C ALA A 78 -37.51 -3.87 7.63
N ASP A 79 -36.34 -4.51 7.50
CA ASP A 79 -35.09 -3.87 7.10
C ASP A 79 -34.96 -3.69 5.57
N SER A 80 -35.66 -4.49 4.76
CA SER A 80 -35.67 -4.34 3.30
C SER A 80 -36.48 -3.11 2.86
N ASP A 81 -37.58 -2.82 3.56
CA ASP A 81 -38.39 -1.62 3.36
C ASP A 81 -37.62 -0.34 3.71
N GLN A 82 -36.74 -0.38 4.73
CA GLN A 82 -35.89 0.75 5.11
C GLN A 82 -34.85 1.08 4.02
N ILE A 83 -34.16 0.05 3.52
CA ILE A 83 -33.16 0.18 2.46
C ILE A 83 -33.83 0.62 1.15
N SER A 84 -35.03 0.09 0.86
CA SER A 84 -35.86 0.48 -0.28
C SER A 84 -36.22 1.97 -0.24
N ASN A 85 -36.71 2.47 0.90
CA ASN A 85 -37.08 3.88 1.06
C ASN A 85 -35.88 4.82 0.96
N LEU A 86 -34.72 4.42 1.48
CA LEU A 86 -33.47 5.18 1.38
C LEU A 86 -32.96 5.23 -0.07
N LEU A 87 -33.01 4.11 -0.80
CA LEU A 87 -32.63 4.04 -2.21
C LEU A 87 -33.58 4.83 -3.12
N ILE A 88 -34.89 4.80 -2.86
CA ILE A 88 -35.88 5.62 -3.58
C ILE A 88 -35.61 7.11 -3.36
N SER A 89 -35.26 7.49 -2.13
CA SER A 89 -34.94 8.88 -1.78
C SER A 89 -33.64 9.34 -2.46
N LEU A 90 -32.60 8.51 -2.48
CA LEU A 90 -31.36 8.76 -3.21
C LEU A 90 -31.58 8.85 -4.74
N LYS A 91 -32.41 7.96 -5.30
CA LYS A 91 -32.76 7.99 -6.72
C LYS A 91 -33.45 9.29 -7.11
N LYS A 92 -34.30 9.84 -6.23
CA LYS A 92 -34.95 11.13 -6.45
C LYS A 92 -34.01 12.32 -6.29
N SER A 93 -32.93 12.18 -5.52
CA SER A 93 -32.01 13.29 -5.24
C SER A 93 -30.88 13.44 -6.27
N ILE A 94 -30.66 12.42 -7.11
CA ILE A 94 -29.69 12.46 -8.21
C ILE A 94 -30.35 13.06 -9.45
N THR A 95 -30.14 14.36 -9.67
CA THR A 95 -30.60 15.09 -10.85
C THR A 95 -29.52 15.14 -11.95
N PRO A 96 -29.89 15.35 -13.23
CA PRO A 96 -28.91 15.56 -14.31
C PRO A 96 -27.96 16.73 -14.01
N ASP A 97 -28.49 17.82 -13.45
CA ASP A 97 -27.70 18.99 -13.08
C ASP A 97 -26.69 18.67 -11.97
N LEU A 98 -27.07 17.84 -10.98
CA LEU A 98 -26.15 17.39 -9.93
C LEU A 98 -25.05 16.48 -10.50
N ILE A 99 -25.38 15.62 -11.46
CA ILE A 99 -24.39 14.77 -12.15
C ILE A 99 -23.40 15.66 -12.91
N ASN A 100 -23.88 16.62 -13.69
CA ASN A 100 -23.04 17.54 -14.45
C ASN A 100 -22.14 18.36 -13.52
N MET A 101 -22.70 18.96 -12.46
CA MET A 101 -21.96 19.72 -11.46
C MET A 101 -20.88 18.86 -10.78
N ASN A 102 -21.18 17.60 -10.45
CA ASN A 102 -20.20 16.70 -9.85
C ASN A 102 -19.11 16.28 -10.82
N LEU A 103 -19.44 16.02 -12.09
CA LEU A 103 -18.45 15.70 -13.12
C LEU A 103 -17.51 16.88 -13.35
N ASP A 104 -18.04 18.10 -13.51
CA ASP A 104 -17.24 19.31 -13.68
C ASP A 104 -16.36 19.56 -12.45
N SER A 105 -16.94 19.48 -11.24
CA SER A 105 -16.19 19.63 -9.98
C SER A 105 -15.14 18.53 -9.78
N LEU A 106 -15.38 17.32 -10.27
CA LEU A 106 -14.41 16.23 -10.24
C LEU A 106 -13.25 16.53 -11.16
N VAL A 107 -13.51 16.94 -12.41
CA VAL A 107 -12.46 17.31 -13.37
C VAL A 107 -11.60 18.43 -12.79
N ASP A 108 -12.22 19.53 -12.39
CA ASP A 108 -11.52 20.69 -11.82
C ASP A 108 -10.72 20.31 -10.58
N GLY A 109 -11.35 19.61 -9.63
CA GLY A 109 -10.69 19.23 -8.39
C GLY A 109 -9.58 18.20 -8.59
N MET A 110 -9.71 17.28 -9.56
CA MET A 110 -8.64 16.37 -9.96
C MET A 110 -7.46 17.15 -10.53
N PHE A 111 -7.69 18.11 -11.43
CA PHE A 111 -6.61 18.95 -11.96
C PHE A 111 -5.97 19.85 -10.91
N GLN A 112 -6.73 20.34 -9.92
CA GLN A 112 -6.17 21.06 -8.77
C GLN A 112 -5.28 20.16 -7.91
N TYR A 113 -5.70 18.92 -7.65
CA TYR A 113 -4.90 17.94 -6.92
C TYR A 113 -3.61 17.57 -7.68
N LEU A 114 -3.74 17.23 -8.97
CA LEU A 114 -2.62 16.82 -9.82
C LEU A 114 -1.60 17.94 -10.02
N ASN A 115 -2.05 19.19 -10.10
CA ASN A 115 -1.17 20.36 -10.15
C ASN A 115 -0.58 20.77 -8.79
N GLY A 116 -0.89 20.06 -7.70
CA GLY A 116 -0.40 20.38 -6.36
C GLY A 116 -1.00 21.63 -5.74
N LYS A 117 -2.09 22.18 -6.31
CA LYS A 117 -2.86 23.28 -5.72
C LYS A 117 -3.70 22.81 -4.53
N SER A 118 -4.12 21.55 -4.54
CA SER A 118 -4.79 20.87 -3.43
C SER A 118 -4.00 19.63 -2.98
N ASN A 119 -4.02 19.38 -1.67
CA ASN A 119 -3.49 18.15 -1.08
C ASN A 119 -4.54 17.04 -0.97
N PHE A 120 -5.81 17.37 -1.16
CA PHE A 120 -6.93 16.46 -1.05
C PHE A 120 -7.56 16.19 -2.42
N LEU A 121 -8.05 14.96 -2.60
CA LEU A 121 -8.88 14.61 -3.75
C LEU A 121 -10.22 15.37 -3.68
N PRO A 122 -10.87 15.61 -4.83
CA PRO A 122 -12.15 16.32 -4.90
C PRO A 122 -13.24 15.73 -4.03
N ASP A 123 -14.17 16.59 -3.62
CA ASP A 123 -15.40 16.19 -2.97
C ASP A 123 -16.49 15.90 -4.00
N ILE A 124 -17.29 14.87 -3.75
CA ILE A 124 -18.54 14.60 -4.47
C ILE A 124 -19.69 15.23 -3.68
N VAL A 125 -20.43 16.13 -4.30
CA VAL A 125 -21.59 16.80 -3.71
C VAL A 125 -22.78 15.86 -3.76
N ILE A 126 -23.45 15.70 -2.62
CA ILE A 126 -24.68 14.94 -2.52
C ILE A 126 -25.78 15.94 -2.18
N ASN A 127 -26.76 16.06 -3.07
CA ASN A 127 -27.98 16.78 -2.73
C ASN A 127 -28.85 15.86 -1.88
N THR A 128 -29.08 16.25 -0.63
CA THR A 128 -29.99 15.58 0.30
C THR A 128 -31.08 16.54 0.79
N ASP A 129 -31.26 17.69 0.14
CA ASP A 129 -32.21 18.70 0.57
C ASP A 129 -33.66 18.19 0.55
N SER A 130 -33.99 17.24 -0.35
CA SER A 130 -35.29 16.55 -0.35
C SER A 130 -35.56 15.67 0.87
N ILE A 131 -34.53 15.34 1.68
CA ILE A 131 -34.64 14.52 2.90
C ILE A 131 -34.93 15.42 4.12
N LYS A 132 -34.63 16.73 4.04
CA LYS A 132 -34.82 17.68 5.15
C LYS A 132 -36.27 18.05 5.40
N ASP A 133 -37.09 18.07 4.35
CA ASP A 133 -38.49 18.53 4.43
C ASP A 133 -39.41 17.60 5.23
N ASN A 134 -38.97 16.36 5.53
CA ASN A 134 -39.78 15.34 6.21
C ASN A 134 -39.32 14.96 7.62
N ILE A 135 -38.31 15.64 8.20
CA ILE A 135 -37.71 15.20 9.48
C ILE A 135 -37.77 16.30 10.54
N ASN A 136 -38.68 16.15 11.51
CA ASN A 136 -38.76 17.02 12.69
C ASN A 136 -37.80 16.50 13.79
N PRO A 137 -36.75 17.26 14.19
CA PRO A 137 -35.74 16.79 15.14
C PRO A 137 -36.26 16.51 16.56
N ASN A 138 -37.47 16.95 16.89
CA ASN A 138 -38.03 16.84 18.24
C ASN A 138 -38.87 15.57 18.48
N ASP A 139 -39.14 14.76 17.46
CA ASP A 139 -40.01 13.55 17.53
C ASP A 139 -39.25 12.24 17.23
N MET A 140 -37.91 12.24 17.39
CA MET A 140 -37.04 11.12 17.05
C MET A 140 -37.03 10.03 18.13
N THR A 141 -38.09 9.24 18.21
CA THR A 141 -38.12 8.00 19.02
C THR A 141 -37.63 6.77 18.25
N ASP A 142 -37.53 6.85 16.92
CA ASP A 142 -37.15 5.76 16.03
C ASP A 142 -35.69 5.91 15.53
N HIS A 143 -34.90 4.82 15.62
CA HIS A 143 -33.52 4.77 15.11
C HIS A 143 -33.45 5.16 13.62
N ASN A 144 -34.49 4.87 12.85
CA ASN A 144 -34.57 5.13 11.40
C ASN A 144 -34.59 6.61 11.03
N GLN A 145 -35.25 7.44 11.84
CA GLN A 145 -35.26 8.89 11.62
C GLN A 145 -33.90 9.50 11.93
N LYS A 146 -33.16 8.92 12.88
CA LYS A 146 -31.81 9.37 13.26
C LYS A 146 -30.78 9.11 12.15
N TYR A 147 -30.85 7.96 11.47
CA TYR A 147 -30.00 7.66 10.30
C TYR A 147 -30.32 8.54 9.10
N SER A 148 -31.61 8.70 8.78
CA SER A 148 -32.06 9.57 7.68
C SER A 148 -31.68 11.04 7.93
N TYR A 149 -31.77 11.48 9.18
CA TYR A 149 -31.31 12.81 9.59
C TYR A 149 -29.79 12.95 9.49
N ALA A 150 -29.02 11.96 9.92
CA ALA A 150 -27.56 11.96 9.77
C ALA A 150 -27.14 12.02 8.29
N LEU A 151 -27.80 11.25 7.42
CA LEU A 151 -27.57 11.27 5.97
C LEU A 151 -27.93 12.62 5.35
N SER A 152 -29.03 13.26 5.79
CA SER A 152 -29.42 14.60 5.35
C SER A 152 -28.43 15.72 5.72
N LYS A 153 -27.53 15.46 6.68
CA LYS A 153 -26.44 16.36 7.04
C LYS A 153 -25.20 16.18 6.18
N ILE A 154 -25.07 15.05 5.47
CA ILE A 154 -23.96 14.80 4.57
C ILE A 154 -24.24 15.56 3.26
N LYS A 155 -23.53 16.66 3.07
CA LYS A 155 -23.59 17.47 1.83
C LYS A 155 -22.52 17.09 0.82
N LYS A 156 -21.39 16.54 1.29
CA LYS A 156 -20.21 16.24 0.49
C LYS A 156 -19.50 15.01 1.04
N ILE A 157 -18.96 14.19 0.15
CA ILE A 157 -18.10 13.06 0.52
C ILE A 157 -16.77 13.21 -0.22
N ASN A 158 -15.66 13.18 0.51
CA ASN A 158 -14.34 13.28 -0.09
C ASN A 158 -14.00 12.00 -0.86
N LEU A 159 -13.50 12.12 -2.10
CA LEU A 159 -13.15 10.97 -2.93
C LEU A 159 -12.07 10.07 -2.27
N SER A 160 -11.16 10.63 -1.47
CA SER A 160 -10.17 9.82 -0.73
C SER A 160 -10.83 8.85 0.26
N LEU A 161 -11.93 9.27 0.90
CA LEU A 161 -12.68 8.42 1.83
C LEU A 161 -13.43 7.31 1.07
N ILE A 162 -13.95 7.62 -0.12
CA ILE A 162 -14.60 6.63 -0.98
C ILE A 162 -13.58 5.57 -1.41
N LEU A 163 -12.42 5.99 -1.90
CA LEU A 163 -11.35 5.07 -2.29
C LEU A 163 -10.83 4.24 -1.12
N GLN A 164 -10.72 4.84 0.07
CA GLN A 164 -10.34 4.14 1.29
C GLN A 164 -11.39 3.11 1.71
N TYR A 165 -12.67 3.46 1.63
CA TYR A 165 -13.77 2.55 1.95
C TYR A 165 -13.80 1.31 1.04
N PHE A 166 -13.54 1.50 -0.26
CA PHE A 166 -13.44 0.39 -1.22
C PHE A 166 -12.07 -0.32 -1.24
N ASP A 167 -11.18 0.01 -0.30
CA ASP A 167 -9.80 -0.49 -0.24
C ASP A 167 -9.01 -0.31 -1.56
N ARG A 168 -9.34 0.74 -2.33
CA ARG A 168 -8.68 1.10 -3.60
C ARG A 168 -7.46 1.98 -3.39
N SER A 169 -6.56 1.50 -2.53
CA SER A 169 -5.28 2.16 -2.28
C SER A 169 -4.38 2.16 -3.51
N ASP A 170 -4.56 1.20 -4.42
CA ASP A 170 -3.94 1.12 -5.75
C ASP A 170 -4.22 2.36 -6.62
N ILE A 171 -5.47 2.83 -6.63
CA ILE A 171 -5.88 4.03 -7.37
C ILE A 171 -5.24 5.27 -6.75
N THR A 172 -5.25 5.36 -5.42
CA THR A 172 -4.67 6.50 -4.69
C THR A 172 -3.16 6.61 -4.92
N ASP A 173 -2.44 5.48 -4.92
CA ASP A 173 -1.02 5.44 -5.24
C ASP A 173 -0.77 5.80 -6.72
N SER A 174 -1.60 5.32 -7.65
CA SER A 174 -1.54 5.69 -9.06
C SER A 174 -1.75 7.20 -9.28
N LEU A 175 -2.73 7.81 -8.61
CA LEU A 175 -2.97 9.25 -8.66
C LEU A 175 -1.80 10.06 -8.09
N SER A 176 -1.16 9.56 -7.04
CA SER A 176 0.04 10.17 -6.45
C SER A 176 1.23 10.13 -7.42
N ILE A 177 1.37 9.05 -8.20
CA ILE A 177 2.37 8.94 -9.26
C ILE A 177 2.06 9.90 -10.41
N ILE A 178 0.80 9.99 -10.84
CA ILE A 178 0.38 10.94 -11.87
C ILE A 178 0.65 12.39 -11.40
N LYS A 179 0.35 12.73 -10.14
CA LYS A 179 0.69 14.03 -9.53
C LYS A 179 2.18 14.34 -9.62
N LEU A 180 3.05 13.34 -9.39
CA LEU A 180 4.50 13.49 -9.57
C LEU A 180 4.86 13.77 -11.05
N TYR A 181 4.25 13.10 -12.01
CA TYR A 181 4.46 13.38 -13.44
C TYR A 181 4.01 14.80 -13.83
N PHE A 182 2.86 15.25 -13.33
CA PHE A 182 2.39 16.64 -13.50
C PHE A 182 3.41 17.66 -12.98
N TYR A 183 3.90 17.44 -11.77
CA TYR A 183 4.92 18.30 -11.19
C TYR A 183 6.21 18.34 -12.03
N ILE A 184 6.70 17.17 -12.46
CA ILE A 184 7.92 17.06 -13.27
C ILE A 184 7.75 17.78 -14.62
N ILE A 185 6.65 17.55 -15.33
CA ILE A 185 6.39 18.13 -16.65
C ILE A 185 6.24 19.65 -16.57
N ASN A 186 5.63 20.19 -15.51
CA ASN A 186 5.49 21.64 -15.33
C ASN A 186 6.82 22.31 -14.91
N THR A 187 7.68 21.58 -14.20
CA THR A 187 8.93 22.12 -13.64
C THR A 187 10.12 22.07 -14.62
N ILE A 188 10.28 20.96 -15.32
CA ILE A 188 11.40 20.69 -16.24
C ILE A 188 11.60 21.74 -17.36
N PRO A 189 10.55 22.31 -18.00
CA PRO A 189 10.67 23.28 -19.10
C PRO A 189 11.65 24.40 -18.84
N ILE A 190 11.60 24.99 -17.65
CA ILE A 190 12.44 26.13 -17.29
C ILE A 190 13.92 25.71 -17.29
N PHE A 191 14.24 24.54 -16.74
CA PHE A 191 15.61 24.01 -16.74
C PHE A 191 16.10 23.68 -18.14
N LEU A 192 15.26 23.07 -18.98
CA LEU A 192 15.61 22.73 -20.36
C LEU A 192 15.84 23.98 -21.21
N ALA A 193 15.01 25.01 -21.05
CA ALA A 193 15.16 26.29 -21.73
C ALA A 193 16.49 26.96 -21.34
N LEU A 194 16.78 27.03 -20.03
CA LEU A 194 18.02 27.60 -19.52
C LEU A 194 19.25 26.80 -19.96
N LEU A 195 19.16 25.47 -19.99
CA LEU A 195 20.22 24.59 -20.49
C LEU A 195 20.47 24.79 -21.99
N ALA A 196 19.42 24.94 -22.80
CA ALA A 196 19.56 25.25 -24.22
C ALA A 196 20.24 26.62 -24.44
N VAL A 197 19.88 27.63 -23.63
CA VAL A 197 20.54 28.95 -23.64
C VAL A 197 22.02 28.83 -23.24
N MET A 198 22.36 28.04 -22.22
CA MET A 198 23.76 27.79 -21.83
C MET A 198 24.56 27.15 -22.96
N LEU A 199 24.00 26.13 -23.61
CA LEU A 199 24.63 25.45 -24.74
C LEU A 199 24.83 26.41 -25.93
N PHE A 200 23.89 27.32 -26.16
CA PHE A 200 24.03 28.39 -27.15
C PHE A 200 25.16 29.36 -26.80
N ILE A 201 25.27 29.82 -25.53
CA ILE A 201 26.35 30.71 -25.08
C ILE A 201 27.71 30.05 -25.27
N VAL A 202 27.83 28.77 -24.90
CA VAL A 202 29.05 27.98 -25.09
C VAL A 202 29.39 27.86 -26.59
N ALA A 203 28.41 27.52 -27.43
CA ALA A 203 28.60 27.44 -28.88
C ALA A 203 29.02 28.79 -29.49
N ALA A 204 28.42 29.89 -29.02
CA ALA A 204 28.75 31.24 -29.44
C ALA A 204 30.17 31.63 -29.02
N ALA A 205 30.62 31.25 -27.82
CA ALA A 205 31.98 31.50 -27.33
C ALA A 205 33.04 30.75 -28.16
N PHE A 206 32.79 29.49 -28.55
CA PHE A 206 33.69 28.70 -29.40
C PHE A 206 33.67 29.11 -30.88
N SER A 207 32.62 29.82 -31.32
CA SER A 207 32.49 30.26 -32.70
C SER A 207 33.36 31.49 -33.00
N LYS A 208 34.24 31.36 -33.99
CA LYS A 208 35.08 32.47 -34.48
C LYS A 208 34.41 33.33 -35.56
N SER A 209 33.34 32.83 -36.18
CA SER A 209 32.61 33.52 -37.24
C SER A 209 31.10 33.25 -37.16
N ILE A 210 30.30 34.18 -37.67
CA ILE A 210 28.83 34.08 -37.73
C ILE A 210 28.42 32.83 -38.52
N ILE A 211 29.16 32.49 -39.57
CA ILE A 211 28.96 31.27 -40.39
C ILE A 211 28.94 29.99 -39.52
N LYS A 212 29.82 29.90 -38.51
CA LYS A 212 29.85 28.72 -37.62
C LYS A 212 28.59 28.67 -36.74
N ILE A 213 28.15 29.81 -36.22
CA ILE A 213 26.91 29.92 -35.43
C ILE A 213 25.70 29.50 -36.27
N VAL A 214 25.60 29.98 -37.52
CA VAL A 214 24.51 29.61 -38.42
C VAL A 214 24.53 28.10 -38.71
N LYS A 215 25.71 27.50 -38.95
CA LYS A 215 25.83 26.02 -39.11
C LYS A 215 25.38 25.26 -37.86
N TRP A 216 25.67 25.78 -36.67
CA TRP A 216 25.20 25.20 -35.42
C TRP A 216 23.69 25.29 -35.27
N LEU A 217 23.09 26.44 -35.60
CA LEU A 217 21.64 26.62 -35.57
C LEU A 217 20.93 25.71 -36.58
N ILE A 218 21.51 25.48 -37.76
CA ILE A 218 21.00 24.51 -38.73
C ILE A 218 21.00 23.10 -38.12
N LEU A 219 22.13 22.69 -37.51
CA LEU A 219 22.25 21.37 -36.90
C LEU A 219 21.27 21.18 -35.73
N LEU A 220 21.17 22.18 -34.84
CA LEU A 220 20.19 22.26 -33.76
C LEU A 220 18.76 22.09 -34.30
N SER A 221 18.37 22.93 -35.26
CA SER A 221 17.01 22.96 -35.81
C SER A 221 16.68 21.66 -36.53
N SER A 222 17.66 21.06 -37.22
CA SER A 222 17.49 19.76 -37.88
C SER A 222 17.26 18.62 -36.89
N ALA A 223 18.03 18.58 -35.78
CA ALA A 223 17.85 17.58 -34.74
C ALA A 223 16.50 17.75 -34.04
N TRP A 224 16.13 18.98 -33.71
CA TRP A 224 14.85 19.29 -33.08
C TRP A 224 13.66 18.92 -33.97
N ALA A 225 13.67 19.31 -35.25
CA ALA A 225 12.61 18.96 -36.20
C ALA A 225 12.50 17.44 -36.43
N ALA A 226 13.64 16.76 -36.59
CA ALA A 226 13.65 15.31 -36.79
C ALA A 226 13.04 14.56 -35.60
N LEU A 227 13.40 14.95 -34.36
CA LEU A 227 12.83 14.34 -33.16
C LEU A 227 11.32 14.57 -33.05
N LEU A 228 10.82 15.75 -33.38
CA LEU A 228 9.37 16.04 -33.38
C LEU A 228 8.62 15.20 -34.40
N LEU A 229 9.11 15.13 -35.65
CA LEU A 229 8.45 14.36 -36.72
C LEU A 229 8.47 12.86 -36.42
N VAL A 230 9.61 12.31 -35.98
CA VAL A 230 9.70 10.90 -35.59
C VAL A 230 8.76 10.58 -34.43
N SER A 231 8.69 11.46 -33.43
CA SER A 231 7.78 11.29 -32.29
C SER A 231 6.32 11.34 -32.71
N ALA A 232 5.95 12.25 -33.61
CA ALA A 232 4.59 12.32 -34.14
C ALA A 232 4.21 11.05 -34.91
N ILE A 233 5.09 10.55 -35.79
CA ILE A 233 4.89 9.30 -36.52
C ILE A 233 4.74 8.12 -35.55
N PHE A 234 5.56 8.08 -34.49
CA PHE A 234 5.46 7.05 -33.47
C PHE A 234 4.12 7.08 -32.72
N ILE A 235 3.63 8.28 -32.36
CA ILE A 235 2.33 8.43 -31.71
C ILE A 235 1.19 8.02 -32.66
N ILE A 236 1.25 8.41 -33.94
CA ILE A 236 0.27 7.99 -34.95
C ILE A 236 0.25 6.46 -35.06
N TYR A 237 1.42 5.83 -35.19
CA TYR A 237 1.53 4.37 -35.22
C TYR A 237 0.92 3.73 -33.97
N LYS A 238 1.23 4.27 -32.79
CA LYS A 238 0.68 3.77 -31.53
C LYS A 238 -0.83 3.93 -31.43
N SER A 239 -1.39 5.06 -31.87
CA SER A 239 -2.84 5.28 -31.90
C SER A 239 -3.56 4.25 -32.78
N HIS A 240 -2.95 3.86 -33.91
CA HIS A 240 -3.53 2.83 -34.77
C HIS A 240 -3.42 1.43 -34.16
N THR A 241 -2.31 1.11 -33.48
CA THR A 241 -2.16 -0.20 -32.81
C THR A 241 -3.03 -0.35 -31.55
N LEU A 242 -3.47 0.76 -30.95
CA LEU A 242 -4.22 0.77 -29.70
C LEU A 242 -5.58 0.09 -29.83
N GLU A 243 -6.21 0.17 -31.01
CA GLU A 243 -7.50 -0.47 -31.31
C GLU A 243 -7.46 -1.98 -31.03
N ASN A 244 -6.34 -2.64 -31.31
CA ASN A 244 -6.15 -4.07 -31.10
C ASN A 244 -5.79 -4.44 -29.64
N SER A 245 -5.46 -3.47 -28.79
CA SER A 245 -4.95 -3.70 -27.43
C SER A 245 -5.72 -2.96 -26.34
N ILE A 246 -6.93 -2.46 -26.64
CA ILE A 246 -7.70 -1.68 -25.67
C ILE A 246 -8.40 -2.54 -24.60
N TYR A 247 -8.59 -3.83 -24.88
CA TYR A 247 -9.34 -4.74 -24.00
C TYR A 247 -8.89 -4.75 -22.52
N PRO A 248 -7.59 -4.80 -22.18
CA PRO A 248 -7.14 -4.75 -20.79
C PRO A 248 -7.44 -3.41 -20.08
N ILE A 249 -7.56 -2.33 -20.85
CA ILE A 249 -7.89 -0.99 -20.34
C ILE A 249 -9.40 -0.92 -20.07
N THR A 250 -10.21 -1.38 -21.03
CA THR A 250 -11.68 -1.32 -20.94
C THR A 250 -12.27 -2.37 -20.02
N SER A 251 -11.59 -3.48 -19.74
CA SER A 251 -12.07 -4.49 -18.79
C SER A 251 -12.18 -3.97 -17.36
N SER A 252 -11.49 -2.87 -17.05
CA SER A 252 -11.41 -2.28 -15.70
C SER A 252 -12.23 -0.98 -15.57
N ILE A 253 -12.80 -0.48 -16.67
CA ILE A 253 -13.50 0.80 -16.72
C ILE A 253 -14.95 0.54 -17.18
N PRO A 254 -15.98 1.04 -16.47
CA PRO A 254 -17.39 0.87 -16.86
C PRO A 254 -17.79 1.77 -18.06
N LEU A 255 -16.89 1.95 -19.02
CA LEU A 255 -17.09 2.69 -20.25
C LEU A 255 -17.02 1.73 -21.45
N PRO A 256 -17.82 1.96 -22.51
CA PRO A 256 -17.74 1.17 -23.72
C PRO A 256 -16.35 1.34 -24.35
N ALA A 257 -15.86 0.28 -24.98
CA ALA A 257 -14.56 0.30 -25.62
C ALA A 257 -14.46 1.40 -26.68
N ASP A 258 -15.54 1.63 -27.44
CA ASP A 258 -15.57 2.64 -28.51
C ASP A 258 -15.42 4.07 -27.98
N ILE A 259 -16.08 4.40 -26.86
CA ILE A 259 -15.97 5.72 -26.22
C ILE A 259 -14.56 5.90 -25.67
N THR A 260 -14.04 4.87 -24.99
CA THR A 260 -12.69 4.90 -24.40
C THR A 260 -11.62 5.05 -25.49
N LEU A 261 -11.74 4.31 -26.59
CA LEU A 261 -10.84 4.38 -27.73
C LEU A 261 -10.89 5.74 -28.41
N SER A 262 -12.10 6.26 -28.67
CA SER A 262 -12.30 7.56 -29.31
C SER A 262 -11.73 8.70 -28.47
N TYR A 263 -11.94 8.64 -27.15
CA TYR A 263 -11.38 9.59 -26.20
C TYR A 263 -9.85 9.56 -26.19
N ILE A 264 -9.23 8.38 -26.07
CA ILE A 264 -7.76 8.26 -26.09
C ILE A 264 -7.18 8.71 -27.43
N ASN A 265 -7.83 8.37 -28.55
CA ASN A 265 -7.37 8.79 -29.87
C ASN A 265 -7.42 10.31 -30.04
N ASP A 266 -8.44 10.99 -29.52
CA ASP A 266 -8.49 12.45 -29.53
C ASP A 266 -7.41 13.09 -28.63
N LEU A 267 -7.11 12.49 -27.47
CA LEU A 267 -5.99 12.93 -26.63
C LEU A 267 -4.65 12.84 -27.39
N LEU A 268 -4.38 11.69 -28.00
CA LEU A 268 -3.16 11.48 -28.79
C LEU A 268 -3.11 12.38 -30.02
N LYS A 269 -4.27 12.69 -30.61
CA LYS A 269 -4.40 13.57 -31.77
C LYS A 269 -3.93 14.99 -31.50
N GLY A 270 -4.29 15.55 -30.34
CA GLY A 270 -3.79 16.86 -29.93
C GLY A 270 -2.26 16.91 -29.90
N VAL A 271 -1.63 15.86 -29.36
CA VAL A 271 -0.16 15.78 -29.22
C VAL A 271 0.55 15.55 -30.56
N TRP A 272 0.12 14.57 -31.37
CA TRP A 272 0.82 14.29 -32.63
C TRP A 272 0.61 15.41 -33.66
N SER A 273 -0.56 16.05 -33.68
CA SER A 273 -0.86 17.15 -34.62
C SER A 273 0.03 18.36 -34.34
N THR A 274 0.17 18.75 -33.08
CA THR A 274 1.06 19.86 -32.68
C THR A 274 2.52 19.55 -32.97
N PHE A 275 3.00 18.32 -32.72
CA PHE A 275 4.35 17.90 -33.09
C PHE A 275 4.61 17.92 -34.60
N MET A 276 3.64 17.48 -35.41
CA MET A 276 3.75 17.54 -36.87
C MET A 276 3.87 19.00 -37.37
N VAL A 277 2.95 19.86 -36.94
CA VAL A 277 2.93 21.27 -37.36
C VAL A 277 4.22 21.98 -36.94
N LEU A 278 4.64 21.81 -35.68
CA LEU A 278 5.85 22.46 -35.19
C LEU A 278 7.10 21.89 -35.85
N GLY A 279 7.18 20.56 -36.03
CA GLY A 279 8.27 19.90 -36.74
C GLY A 279 8.42 20.42 -38.18
N PHE A 280 7.32 20.64 -38.89
CA PHE A 280 7.33 21.20 -40.24
C PHE A 280 7.79 22.67 -40.24
N ILE A 281 7.29 23.50 -39.31
CA ILE A 281 7.70 24.90 -39.18
C ILE A 281 9.22 25.01 -38.90
N ILE A 282 9.73 24.21 -37.95
CA ILE A 282 11.17 24.21 -37.63
C ILE A 282 11.99 23.67 -38.79
N GLY A 283 11.48 22.68 -39.53
CA GLY A 283 12.07 22.19 -40.77
C GLY A 283 12.18 23.29 -41.84
N LEU A 284 11.15 24.11 -42.02
CA LEU A 284 11.18 25.28 -42.91
C LEU A 284 12.19 26.33 -42.45
N ILE A 285 12.28 26.60 -41.14
CA ILE A 285 13.31 27.50 -40.59
C ILE A 285 14.71 26.97 -40.88
N CYS A 286 14.92 25.65 -40.75
CA CYS A 286 16.19 25.02 -41.06
C CYS A 286 16.55 25.17 -42.56
N LEU A 287 15.59 24.94 -43.46
CA LEU A 287 15.77 25.16 -44.90
C LEU A 287 16.07 26.63 -45.21
N PHE A 288 15.37 27.56 -44.58
CA PHE A 288 15.63 29.00 -44.72
C PHE A 288 17.06 29.35 -44.28
N LEU A 289 17.51 28.90 -43.11
CA LEU A 289 18.88 29.10 -42.65
C LEU A 289 19.92 28.52 -43.61
N LEU A 290 19.63 27.36 -44.21
CA LEU A 290 20.50 26.73 -45.20
C LEU A 290 20.59 27.53 -46.51
N THR A 291 19.49 28.13 -46.96
CA THR A 291 19.50 29.03 -48.13
C THR A 291 20.29 30.32 -47.86
N MET A 292 20.10 30.93 -46.69
CA MET A 292 20.84 32.13 -46.25
C MET A 292 22.36 31.87 -46.19
N LEU A 293 22.77 30.68 -45.76
CA LEU A 293 24.18 30.27 -45.75
C LEU A 293 24.78 30.17 -47.17
N LYS A 294 23.99 29.78 -48.17
CA LYS A 294 24.43 29.66 -49.57
C LYS A 294 24.49 31.00 -50.30
N THR A 295 23.70 32.00 -49.89
CA THR A 295 23.71 33.34 -50.49
C THR A 295 24.95 34.17 -50.10
N LYS A 296 25.53 34.90 -51.06
CA LYS A 296 26.77 35.71 -50.89
C LYS A 296 26.69 36.83 -49.83
N HIS A 297 25.52 37.13 -49.27
CA HIS A 297 25.33 38.23 -48.31
C HIS A 297 26.11 38.06 -47.00
N ILE A 298 26.31 36.83 -46.50
CA ILE A 298 27.06 36.60 -45.25
C ILE A 298 28.57 36.82 -45.44
N ASN A 299 29.09 36.51 -46.64
CA ASN A 299 30.51 36.71 -46.97
C ASN A 299 30.89 38.21 -47.11
N LEU A 300 29.91 39.09 -47.32
CA LEU A 300 30.15 40.55 -47.41
C LEU A 300 30.32 41.18 -46.02
N ALA A 301 29.53 40.73 -45.03
CA ALA A 301 29.58 41.25 -43.66
C ALA A 301 30.90 40.92 -42.93
N GLU A 302 31.55 39.81 -43.28
CA GLU A 302 32.82 39.39 -42.67
C GLU A 302 34.02 40.25 -43.14
N LYS A 303 33.92 40.90 -44.31
CA LYS A 303 35.00 41.75 -44.87
C LYS A 303 35.11 43.15 -44.25
N GLN A 304 34.13 43.59 -43.46
CA GLN A 304 34.00 45.00 -43.05
C GLN A 304 34.56 45.33 -41.66
N ILE A 305 35.05 44.33 -40.89
CA ILE A 305 35.52 44.54 -39.51
C ILE A 305 37.06 44.57 -39.48
N SER A 306 37.63 45.77 -39.53
CA SER A 306 39.09 46.02 -39.48
C SER A 306 39.70 45.85 -38.06
N GLY A 307 41.02 45.63 -38.04
CA GLY A 307 41.77 44.87 -37.02
C GLY A 307 41.91 45.41 -35.58
N ASP A 308 41.49 46.64 -35.28
CA ASP A 308 41.53 47.16 -33.90
C ASP A 308 40.15 47.11 -33.20
N LYS A 309 39.07 47.30 -33.97
CA LYS A 309 37.70 47.09 -33.49
C LYS A 309 37.44 45.61 -33.15
N THR A 310 38.10 44.67 -33.81
CA THR A 310 37.93 43.22 -33.57
C THR A 310 38.37 42.79 -32.18
N ARG A 311 39.45 43.37 -31.62
CA ARG A 311 39.96 43.01 -30.29
C ARG A 311 39.02 43.49 -29.18
N LEU A 312 38.53 44.73 -29.29
CA LEU A 312 37.52 45.31 -28.39
C LEU A 312 36.18 44.57 -28.49
N PHE A 313 35.70 44.28 -29.71
CA PHE A 313 34.49 43.45 -29.92
C PHE A 313 34.64 42.04 -29.36
N SER A 314 35.82 41.44 -29.45
CA SER A 314 36.06 40.10 -28.88
C SER A 314 35.98 40.13 -27.35
N SER A 315 36.57 41.11 -26.68
CA SER A 315 36.48 41.27 -25.23
C SER A 315 35.06 41.55 -24.75
N ILE A 316 34.31 42.41 -25.48
CA ILE A 316 32.90 42.69 -25.20
C ILE A 316 32.05 41.42 -25.38
N LYS A 317 32.30 40.64 -26.44
CA LYS A 317 31.61 39.35 -26.67
C LYS A 317 31.84 38.37 -25.53
N TYR A 318 33.09 38.18 -25.09
CA TYR A 318 33.38 37.27 -23.98
C TYR A 318 32.81 37.78 -22.65
N GLY A 319 32.89 39.10 -22.40
CA GLY A 319 32.26 39.73 -21.24
C GLY A 319 30.74 39.52 -21.21
N ALA A 320 30.07 39.73 -22.34
CA ALA A 320 28.64 39.48 -22.50
C ALA A 320 28.27 38.01 -22.31
N CYS A 321 29.05 37.07 -22.87
CA CYS A 321 28.85 35.64 -22.67
C CYS A 321 29.00 35.24 -21.19
N ILE A 322 30.02 35.74 -20.50
CA ILE A 322 30.24 35.46 -19.07
C ILE A 322 29.09 36.04 -18.22
N PHE A 323 28.68 37.28 -18.49
CA PHE A 323 27.55 37.90 -17.80
C PHE A 323 26.25 37.10 -18.00
N LEU A 324 25.92 36.74 -19.24
CA LEU A 324 24.75 35.91 -19.53
C LEU A 324 24.83 34.53 -18.87
N PHE A 325 26.01 33.91 -18.85
CA PHE A 325 26.23 32.62 -18.20
C PHE A 325 25.99 32.71 -16.69
N MET A 326 26.51 33.76 -16.04
CA MET A 326 26.28 34.01 -14.60
C MET A 326 24.80 34.28 -14.31
N LEU A 327 24.10 35.02 -15.17
CA LEU A 327 22.67 35.27 -15.05
C LEU A 327 21.88 33.96 -15.13
N VAL A 328 22.16 33.12 -16.13
CA VAL A 328 21.49 31.82 -16.28
C VAL A 328 21.74 30.91 -15.07
N ILE A 329 22.98 30.85 -14.56
CA ILE A 329 23.30 30.09 -13.34
C ILE A 329 22.51 30.62 -12.14
N SER A 330 22.43 31.94 -11.96
CA SER A 330 21.66 32.53 -10.87
C SER A 330 20.19 32.13 -10.93
N VAL A 331 19.57 32.18 -12.12
CA VAL A 331 18.18 31.73 -12.31
C VAL A 331 18.03 30.23 -12.04
N LEU A 332 18.98 29.40 -12.48
CA LEU A 332 18.99 27.95 -12.22
C LEU A 332 19.07 27.64 -10.72
N ILE A 333 19.92 28.34 -9.97
CA ILE A 333 20.04 28.18 -8.51
C ILE A 333 18.72 28.54 -7.82
N ASN A 334 18.15 29.70 -8.16
CA ASN A 334 16.88 30.15 -7.59
C ASN A 334 15.74 29.17 -7.89
N LYS A 335 15.61 28.72 -9.13
CA LYS A 335 14.59 27.75 -9.52
C LYS A 335 14.80 26.38 -8.85
N SER A 336 16.04 25.92 -8.74
CA SER A 336 16.35 24.67 -8.03
C SER A 336 15.92 24.73 -6.55
N TYR A 337 16.08 25.90 -5.90
CA TYR A 337 15.63 26.10 -4.53
C TYR A 337 14.10 26.01 -4.39
N ILE A 338 13.36 26.71 -5.25
CA ILE A 338 11.89 26.68 -5.27
C ILE A 338 11.39 25.24 -5.49
N VAL A 339 11.96 24.55 -6.48
CA VAL A 339 11.62 23.16 -6.80
C VAL A 339 11.91 22.23 -5.65
N LYS A 340 13.02 22.40 -4.94
CA LYS A 340 13.32 21.58 -3.76
C LYS A 340 12.26 21.78 -2.67
N LYS A 341 11.81 23.01 -2.45
CA LYS A 341 10.78 23.34 -1.45
C LYS A 341 9.43 22.70 -1.83
N GLU A 342 8.93 22.96 -3.03
CA GLU A 342 7.65 22.43 -3.52
C GLU A 342 7.66 20.89 -3.57
N PHE A 343 8.80 20.29 -3.89
CA PHE A 343 8.95 18.84 -3.92
C PHE A 343 8.79 18.19 -2.54
N LEU A 344 9.30 18.85 -1.49
CA LEU A 344 9.14 18.40 -0.11
C LEU A 344 7.72 18.62 0.41
N GLU A 345 7.12 19.78 0.12
CA GLU A 345 5.76 20.13 0.56
C GLU A 345 4.70 19.16 -0.02
N ASN A 346 4.91 18.65 -1.23
CA ASN A 346 4.01 17.66 -1.86
C ASN A 346 4.30 16.20 -1.47
N ASN A 347 5.23 15.95 -0.54
CA ASN A 347 5.61 14.60 -0.09
C ASN A 347 6.09 13.66 -1.21
N PHE A 348 6.60 14.18 -2.33
CA PHE A 348 7.15 13.37 -3.42
C PHE A 348 8.32 12.44 -3.03
N PRO A 349 9.17 12.72 -2.00
CA PRO A 349 10.15 11.75 -1.54
C PRO A 349 9.53 10.41 -1.13
N VAL A 350 8.34 10.42 -0.51
CA VAL A 350 7.64 9.21 -0.09
C VAL A 350 7.17 8.41 -1.31
N ILE A 351 6.65 9.09 -2.33
CA ILE A 351 6.19 8.47 -3.59
C ILE A 351 7.37 7.82 -4.32
N ILE A 352 8.51 8.52 -4.44
CA ILE A 352 9.72 7.94 -5.05
C ILE A 352 10.23 6.74 -4.25
N ASN A 353 10.21 6.80 -2.92
CA ASN A 353 10.66 5.69 -2.09
C ASN A 353 9.77 4.45 -2.27
N LYS A 354 8.44 4.64 -2.38
CA LYS A 354 7.50 3.56 -2.74
C LYS A 354 7.82 2.95 -4.11
N LEU A 355 8.09 3.76 -5.12
CA LEU A 355 8.45 3.29 -6.46
C LEU A 355 9.77 2.49 -6.47
N LYS A 356 10.75 2.88 -5.65
CA LYS A 356 12.04 2.17 -5.55
C LYS A 356 11.94 0.87 -4.75
N ASN A 357 11.09 0.83 -3.72
CA ASN A 357 10.98 -0.29 -2.78
C ASN A 357 9.62 -0.99 -2.90
N TYR A 358 9.24 -1.38 -4.13
CA TYR A 358 7.99 -2.10 -4.41
C TYR A 358 7.82 -3.41 -3.59
N SER A 359 8.91 -3.94 -3.03
CA SER A 359 8.95 -5.19 -2.25
C SER A 359 9.02 -5.02 -0.73
N THR A 360 9.08 -3.80 -0.19
CA THR A 360 9.16 -3.56 1.27
C THR A 360 8.38 -2.32 1.68
N VAL A 361 7.06 -2.44 1.72
CA VAL A 361 6.22 -1.44 2.39
C VAL A 361 5.95 -1.88 3.82
N THR A 362 6.90 -1.62 4.71
CA THR A 362 6.53 -1.33 6.10
C THR A 362 6.08 0.13 6.10
N LYS A 363 4.76 0.36 6.06
CA LYS A 363 4.18 1.71 6.20
C LYS A 363 4.58 2.27 7.56
N ILE A 364 5.56 3.17 7.58
CA ILE A 364 5.75 4.11 8.69
C ILE A 364 5.35 5.47 8.15
N ILE A 365 4.10 5.85 8.42
CA ILE A 365 3.57 7.18 8.14
C ILE A 365 3.84 8.02 9.40
N PRO A 366 4.74 9.01 9.37
CA PRO A 366 4.81 9.98 10.45
C PRO A 366 3.66 10.97 10.24
N ALA A 367 2.57 10.81 10.97
CA ALA A 367 1.48 11.79 11.01
C ALA A 367 1.70 12.77 12.17
N LYS A 368 1.65 14.07 11.86
CA LYS A 368 1.50 15.15 12.84
C LYS A 368 0.03 15.25 13.27
N ASP A 369 -0.15 15.36 14.58
CA ASP A 369 -1.24 15.98 15.36
C ASP A 369 -2.70 15.49 15.24
N THR A 370 -3.00 14.42 14.49
CA THR A 370 -4.31 13.70 14.58
C THR A 370 -4.16 12.19 14.57
N SER A 371 -3.05 11.72 15.13
CA SER A 371 -2.64 10.32 15.17
C SER A 371 -3.62 9.44 15.96
N ILE A 372 -4.41 8.62 15.25
CA ILE A 372 -5.17 7.52 15.87
C ILE A 372 -4.15 6.41 16.20
N TYR A 373 -3.96 6.09 17.48
CA TYR A 373 -3.21 4.89 17.89
C TYR A 373 -4.24 3.80 18.16
N MET A 374 -4.34 2.85 17.23
CA MET A 374 -5.29 1.76 17.34
C MET A 374 -4.57 0.52 17.88
N LEU A 375 -5.05 -0.03 18.97
CA LEU A 375 -4.67 -1.36 19.44
C LEU A 375 -5.65 -2.37 18.86
N LEU A 376 -5.12 -3.39 18.19
CA LEU A 376 -5.85 -4.58 17.79
C LEU A 376 -5.27 -5.78 18.56
N LEU A 377 -6.03 -6.33 19.48
CA LEU A 377 -5.71 -7.60 20.13
C LEU A 377 -6.30 -8.72 19.29
N LYS A 378 -5.52 -9.77 19.03
CA LYS A 378 -5.98 -10.99 18.37
C LYS A 378 -5.79 -12.17 19.30
N LEU A 379 -6.88 -12.78 19.75
CA LEU A 379 -6.85 -13.96 20.59
C LEU A 379 -7.13 -15.18 19.73
N VAL A 380 -6.13 -16.06 19.63
CA VAL A 380 -6.22 -17.27 18.82
C VAL A 380 -5.75 -18.47 19.62
N ASP A 381 -6.33 -19.61 19.32
CA ASP A 381 -5.87 -20.89 19.80
C ASP A 381 -4.49 -21.20 19.23
N LYS A 382 -3.55 -21.63 20.08
CA LYS A 382 -2.19 -21.92 19.61
C LYS A 382 -2.12 -23.09 18.63
N LYS A 383 -3.00 -24.10 18.76
CA LYS A 383 -2.93 -25.37 18.01
C LYS A 383 -3.58 -25.27 16.64
N ASP A 384 -4.82 -24.77 16.59
CA ASP A 384 -5.62 -24.72 15.35
C ASP A 384 -5.80 -23.29 14.80
N LYS A 385 -5.25 -22.28 15.49
CA LYS A 385 -5.35 -20.85 15.13
C LYS A 385 -6.80 -20.35 15.05
N THR A 386 -7.74 -21.06 15.67
CA THR A 386 -9.13 -20.63 15.73
C THR A 386 -9.28 -19.40 16.62
N PRO A 387 -10.14 -18.44 16.25
CA PRO A 387 -10.37 -17.23 17.05
C PRO A 387 -11.11 -17.53 18.36
N ILE A 388 -10.78 -16.79 19.42
CA ILE A 388 -11.37 -16.97 20.76
C ILE A 388 -12.13 -15.70 21.19
N ALA A 389 -13.47 -15.81 21.23
CA ALA A 389 -14.38 -14.73 21.56
C ALA A 389 -14.65 -14.57 23.06
N ASP A 390 -15.28 -13.45 23.44
CA ASP A 390 -15.82 -13.14 24.76
C ASP A 390 -14.82 -13.10 25.93
N ILE A 391 -13.54 -12.88 25.64
CA ILE A 391 -12.51 -12.75 26.68
C ILE A 391 -12.48 -11.31 27.20
N LYS A 392 -12.80 -11.11 28.48
CA LYS A 392 -12.65 -9.81 29.14
C LYS A 392 -11.20 -9.57 29.57
N MET A 393 -10.71 -8.38 29.25
CA MET A 393 -9.37 -7.91 29.54
C MET A 393 -9.44 -6.50 30.11
N HIS A 394 -8.51 -6.18 30.99
CA HIS A 394 -8.32 -4.85 31.57
C HIS A 394 -7.04 -4.23 31.04
N LEU A 395 -7.16 -3.01 30.53
CA LEU A 395 -6.04 -2.21 30.09
C LEU A 395 -5.77 -1.08 31.08
N THR A 396 -4.56 -1.04 31.63
CA THR A 396 -4.09 0.03 32.53
C THR A 396 -2.85 0.67 31.93
N GLY A 397 -2.64 1.98 32.11
CA GLY A 397 -1.45 2.60 31.53
C GLY A 397 -1.30 4.07 31.78
N GLU A 398 -0.15 4.59 31.37
CA GLU A 398 0.17 6.01 31.41
C GLU A 398 0.26 6.52 29.98
N ALA A 399 -0.80 7.20 29.54
CA ALA A 399 -0.79 7.92 28.29
C ALA A 399 -0.06 9.25 28.46
N SER A 400 0.50 9.75 27.36
CA SER A 400 1.15 11.06 27.29
C SER A 400 0.23 12.23 27.66
N SER A 401 -1.09 12.06 27.56
CA SER A 401 -2.12 13.05 27.88
C SER A 401 -2.69 12.89 29.30
N ARG A 402 -2.81 11.65 29.82
CA ARG A 402 -3.44 11.33 31.11
C ARG A 402 -3.13 9.89 31.57
N LYS A 403 -3.21 9.62 32.87
CA LYS A 403 -3.18 8.26 33.42
C LYS A 403 -4.52 7.55 33.19
N ILE A 404 -4.49 6.36 32.60
CA ILE A 404 -5.67 5.50 32.38
C ILE A 404 -5.73 4.49 33.52
N ASN A 405 -6.75 4.62 34.38
CA ASN A 405 -6.84 3.86 35.63
C ASN A 405 -7.32 2.42 35.43
N SER A 406 -8.20 2.15 34.45
CA SER A 406 -8.52 0.83 33.90
C SER A 406 -9.56 1.00 32.78
N LEU A 407 -9.42 0.26 31.69
CA LEU A 407 -10.37 0.21 30.57
C LEU A 407 -10.70 -1.24 30.25
N ASP A 408 -11.98 -1.57 30.19
CA ASP A 408 -12.44 -2.94 29.95
C ASP A 408 -12.60 -3.19 28.44
N ILE A 409 -12.02 -4.30 28.00
CA ILE A 409 -11.94 -4.70 26.59
C ILE A 409 -12.45 -6.14 26.48
N VAL A 410 -13.27 -6.41 25.47
CA VAL A 410 -13.82 -7.75 25.21
C VAL A 410 -13.50 -8.16 23.78
N SER A 411 -13.09 -9.41 23.55
CA SER A 411 -12.89 -9.94 22.19
C SER A 411 -14.23 -10.27 21.52
N ASP A 412 -14.33 -9.94 20.24
CA ASP A 412 -15.49 -10.23 19.39
C ASP A 412 -15.50 -11.68 18.89
N GLU A 413 -16.51 -12.05 18.09
CA GLU A 413 -16.68 -13.38 17.51
C GLU A 413 -15.48 -13.84 16.63
N ASN A 414 -14.68 -12.89 16.13
CA ASN A 414 -13.46 -13.16 15.37
C ASN A 414 -12.21 -13.22 16.25
N GLY A 415 -12.37 -13.19 17.58
CA GLY A 415 -11.28 -13.14 18.54
C GLY A 415 -10.50 -11.82 18.52
N ASP A 416 -11.04 -10.79 17.85
CA ASP A 416 -10.43 -9.48 17.73
C ASP A 416 -10.95 -8.56 18.84
N ALA A 417 -10.09 -7.71 19.41
CA ALA A 417 -10.53 -6.59 20.24
C ALA A 417 -9.86 -5.30 19.79
N ARG A 418 -10.64 -4.30 19.42
CA ARG A 418 -10.15 -3.04 18.82
C ARG A 418 -10.41 -1.87 19.75
N TYR A 419 -9.35 -1.12 20.06
CA TYR A 419 -9.43 0.07 20.90
C TYR A 419 -8.56 1.20 20.38
N ILE A 420 -9.04 2.43 20.50
CA ILE A 420 -8.27 3.63 20.22
C ILE A 420 -7.68 4.14 21.54
N LEU A 421 -6.35 4.27 21.56
CA LEU A 421 -5.58 4.72 22.72
C LEU A 421 -4.72 5.92 22.33
N ASP A 422 -4.17 6.59 23.34
CA ASP A 422 -3.18 7.64 23.14
C ASP A 422 -1.76 7.04 23.13
N LYS A 423 -0.77 7.83 22.68
CA LYS A 423 0.64 7.45 22.80
C LYS A 423 1.01 7.23 24.28
N GLY A 424 1.58 6.08 24.64
CA GLY A 424 1.85 5.76 26.04
C GLY A 424 2.36 4.34 26.30
N LYS A 425 2.56 4.03 27.58
CA LYS A 425 2.93 2.69 28.07
C LYS A 425 1.73 2.04 28.74
N TYR A 426 1.43 0.82 28.33
CA TYR A 426 0.23 0.11 28.74
C TYR A 426 0.54 -1.30 29.25
N ARG A 427 -0.32 -1.77 30.12
CA ARG A 427 -0.37 -3.12 30.67
C ARG A 427 -1.74 -3.70 30.38
N LEU A 428 -1.76 -4.81 29.66
CA LEU A 428 -2.93 -5.66 29.46
C LEU A 428 -2.94 -6.75 30.52
N SER A 429 -4.07 -6.92 31.18
CA SER A 429 -4.35 -8.01 32.14
C SER A 429 -5.67 -8.68 31.77
N PHE A 430 -5.81 -9.94 32.15
CA PHE A 430 -7.01 -10.73 31.90
C PHE A 430 -7.87 -10.74 33.16
N ASP A 431 -9.20 -10.67 32.97
CA ASP A 431 -10.13 -10.80 34.07
C ASP A 431 -10.18 -12.28 34.52
N SER A 432 -9.72 -12.56 35.74
CA SER A 432 -9.69 -13.91 36.29
C SER A 432 -11.07 -14.50 36.56
N GLU A 433 -12.10 -13.67 36.76
CA GLU A 433 -13.46 -14.15 37.08
C GLU A 433 -14.21 -14.64 35.84
N SER A 434 -13.90 -14.06 34.68
CA SER A 434 -14.57 -14.36 33.41
C SER A 434 -13.69 -15.10 32.38
N PHE A 435 -12.45 -15.46 32.73
CA PHE A 435 -11.57 -16.19 31.82
C PHE A 435 -12.04 -17.65 31.60
N PRO A 436 -12.08 -18.16 30.36
CA PRO A 436 -12.53 -19.51 30.09
C PRO A 436 -11.63 -20.57 30.72
N LYS A 437 -12.25 -21.50 31.45
CA LYS A 437 -11.57 -22.63 32.09
C LYS A 437 -10.95 -23.62 31.11
N SER A 438 -11.25 -23.52 29.82
CA SER A 438 -10.65 -24.34 28.76
C SER A 438 -9.29 -23.83 28.30
N TYR A 439 -8.81 -22.67 28.79
CA TYR A 439 -7.56 -22.05 28.39
C TYR A 439 -6.69 -21.69 29.60
N GLN A 440 -5.36 -21.74 29.44
CA GLN A 440 -4.43 -21.23 30.43
C GLN A 440 -4.45 -19.71 30.39
N MET A 441 -4.75 -19.08 31.54
CA MET A 441 -4.72 -17.62 31.63
C MET A 441 -3.28 -17.11 31.52
N PRO A 442 -2.97 -16.24 30.55
CA PRO A 442 -1.61 -15.74 30.36
C PRO A 442 -1.27 -14.64 31.37
N SER A 443 0.02 -14.44 31.59
CA SER A 443 0.53 -13.32 32.39
C SER A 443 0.23 -11.97 31.73
N SER A 444 0.18 -10.90 32.54
CA SER A 444 -0.01 -9.55 32.01
C SER A 444 1.04 -9.16 30.96
N VAL A 445 0.61 -8.51 29.89
CA VAL A 445 1.47 -8.08 28.78
C VAL A 445 1.72 -6.58 28.88
N PHE A 446 2.99 -6.18 28.83
CA PHE A 446 3.39 -4.77 28.81
C PHE A 446 3.80 -4.37 27.40
N PHE A 447 3.29 -3.24 26.91
CA PHE A 447 3.60 -2.73 25.58
C PHE A 447 3.59 -1.20 25.53
N GLU A 448 4.26 -0.62 24.54
CA GLU A 448 4.39 0.82 24.37
C GLU A 448 3.96 1.23 22.96
N LEU A 449 2.98 2.15 22.88
CA LEU A 449 2.51 2.72 21.62
C LEU A 449 3.38 3.93 21.27
N LYS A 450 4.40 3.73 20.45
CA LYS A 450 5.39 4.77 20.08
C LYS A 450 5.03 5.56 18.83
N SER A 451 4.35 4.94 17.87
CA SER A 451 4.02 5.47 16.54
C SER A 451 2.53 5.34 16.24
N ALA A 452 2.00 6.29 15.46
CA ALA A 452 0.62 6.29 14.99
C ALA A 452 0.33 5.09 14.07
N GLY A 453 -0.90 4.57 14.10
CA GLY A 453 -1.34 3.39 13.33
C GLY A 453 -1.82 2.24 14.19
N THR A 454 -2.03 1.08 13.57
CA THR A 454 -2.53 -0.13 14.25
C THR A 454 -1.38 -0.95 14.82
N THR A 455 -1.31 -1.05 16.14
CA THR A 455 -0.45 -2.03 16.82
C THR A 455 -1.26 -3.31 17.02
N ILE A 456 -0.78 -4.41 16.42
CA ILE A 456 -1.41 -5.72 16.54
C ILE A 456 -0.67 -6.54 17.59
N ILE A 457 -1.37 -7.00 18.63
CA ILE A 457 -0.83 -7.93 19.61
C ILE A 457 -1.60 -9.24 19.46
N SER A 458 -0.93 -10.25 18.92
CA SER A 458 -1.48 -11.60 18.86
C SER A 458 -1.13 -12.35 20.14
N ILE A 459 -2.17 -12.81 20.84
CA ILE A 459 -2.07 -13.58 22.07
C ILE A 459 -2.54 -14.99 21.72
N GLU A 460 -1.58 -15.90 21.67
CA GLU A 460 -1.85 -17.31 21.44
C GLU A 460 -2.16 -17.97 22.77
N LEU A 461 -3.41 -18.41 22.96
CA LEU A 461 -3.83 -19.09 24.16
C LEU A 461 -3.61 -20.59 24.01
N ASP A 462 -2.89 -21.15 24.97
CA ASP A 462 -2.80 -22.59 25.15
C ASP A 462 -4.14 -23.07 25.72
N LYS A 463 -4.84 -23.98 25.03
CA LYS A 463 -5.92 -24.74 25.69
C LYS A 463 -5.31 -25.31 26.97
N ASN A 464 -6.04 -25.20 28.08
CA ASN A 464 -5.81 -26.13 29.17
C ASN A 464 -5.84 -27.49 28.51
N GLN A 465 -4.69 -28.17 28.52
CA GLN A 465 -4.67 -29.60 28.22
C GLN A 465 -5.83 -30.15 29.02
N ASP A 466 -6.75 -30.84 28.34
CA ASP A 466 -7.83 -31.56 29.00
C ASP A 466 -7.28 -32.05 30.32
N THR A 467 -7.92 -31.69 31.41
CA THR A 467 -7.73 -32.31 32.72
C THR A 467 -8.24 -33.77 32.69
N ALA A 468 -7.96 -34.45 31.58
CA ALA A 468 -8.09 -35.84 31.23
C ALA A 468 -6.93 -36.30 30.31
N LEU A 469 -5.82 -35.57 30.20
CA LEU A 469 -4.53 -36.26 30.11
C LEU A 469 -4.36 -36.97 31.45
N ASN A 470 -4.88 -38.20 31.51
CA ASN A 470 -4.64 -39.11 32.61
C ASN A 470 -3.13 -38.98 32.93
N LYS A 471 -2.81 -38.43 34.09
CA LYS A 471 -1.45 -38.47 34.62
C LYS A 471 -1.27 -39.88 35.13
N TRP A 472 -1.08 -40.86 34.26
CA TRP A 472 -0.83 -42.25 34.67
C TRP A 472 0.59 -42.64 34.32
N GLY A 473 1.16 -43.49 35.15
CA GLY A 473 2.39 -44.20 34.88
C GLY A 473 2.11 -45.70 34.83
N ILE A 474 3.16 -46.45 34.54
CA ILE A 474 3.15 -47.91 34.61
C ILE A 474 4.02 -48.31 35.80
N ALA A 475 3.49 -49.16 36.68
CA ALA A 475 4.27 -49.82 37.72
C ALA A 475 4.45 -51.29 37.35
N GLU A 476 5.68 -51.70 37.14
CA GLU A 476 6.06 -53.09 36.91
C GLU A 476 6.64 -53.65 38.21
N ILE A 477 6.07 -54.75 38.69
CA ILE A 477 6.51 -55.44 39.90
C ILE A 477 7.09 -56.78 39.48
N GLU A 478 8.39 -56.90 39.64
CA GLU A 478 9.15 -58.11 39.33
C GLU A 478 9.28 -58.96 40.60
N ILE A 479 8.90 -60.22 40.52
CA ILE A 479 8.96 -61.15 41.64
C ILE A 479 9.96 -62.25 41.31
N PHE A 480 10.98 -62.36 42.13
CA PHE A 480 12.00 -63.39 42.06
C PHE A 480 12.01 -64.23 43.33
N ASP A 481 12.51 -65.46 43.24
CA ASP A 481 12.89 -66.23 44.41
C ASP A 481 14.30 -65.85 44.92
N ASN A 482 14.77 -66.55 45.95
CA ASN A 482 16.09 -66.35 46.53
C ASN A 482 17.24 -66.58 45.54
N ASP A 483 17.02 -67.36 44.47
CA ASP A 483 18.01 -67.70 43.44
C ASP A 483 17.92 -66.78 42.20
N ASN A 484 17.10 -65.72 42.27
CA ASN A 484 16.78 -64.79 41.18
C ASN A 484 16.02 -65.43 40.00
N ILE A 485 15.31 -66.53 40.24
CA ILE A 485 14.44 -67.14 39.23
C ILE A 485 13.08 -66.43 39.30
N PRO A 486 12.52 -65.98 38.16
CA PRO A 486 11.23 -65.30 38.15
C PRO A 486 10.08 -66.21 38.60
N VAL A 487 9.19 -65.68 39.45
CA VAL A 487 8.04 -66.41 39.99
C VAL A 487 6.76 -66.00 39.26
N HIS A 488 6.23 -66.91 38.45
CA HIS A 488 5.03 -66.67 37.64
C HIS A 488 3.73 -67.06 38.37
N ASN A 489 2.59 -66.56 37.87
CA ASN A 489 1.23 -66.82 38.38
C ASN A 489 0.96 -66.32 39.82
N VAL A 490 1.66 -65.29 40.28
CA VAL A 490 1.37 -64.62 41.56
C VAL A 490 0.38 -63.49 41.32
N GLU A 491 -0.77 -63.51 41.99
CA GLU A 491 -1.77 -62.43 41.92
C GLU A 491 -1.48 -61.34 42.95
N LEU A 492 -1.34 -60.10 42.46
CA LEU A 492 -1.18 -58.88 43.23
C LEU A 492 -2.40 -57.99 43.07
N TYR A 493 -2.72 -57.19 44.10
CA TYR A 493 -3.82 -56.25 44.07
C TYR A 493 -3.44 -54.90 44.69
N VAL A 494 -4.10 -53.84 44.25
CA VAL A 494 -3.96 -52.50 44.86
C VAL A 494 -4.90 -52.41 46.06
N GLU A 495 -4.40 -52.05 47.23
CA GLU A 495 -5.22 -51.84 48.42
C GLU A 495 -6.09 -50.58 48.30
N GLY A 496 -7.37 -50.70 48.66
CA GLY A 496 -8.34 -49.60 48.60
C GLY A 496 -8.92 -49.39 47.19
N ILE A 497 -9.57 -48.24 46.98
CA ILE A 497 -10.14 -47.88 45.66
C ILE A 497 -9.00 -47.31 44.81
N PRO A 498 -8.56 -47.98 43.73
CA PRO A 498 -7.41 -47.56 42.96
C PRO A 498 -7.75 -46.35 42.08
N SER A 499 -6.93 -45.31 42.16
CA SER A 499 -6.96 -44.23 41.17
C SER A 499 -6.26 -44.72 39.90
N ALA A 500 -7.03 -45.30 38.98
CA ALA A 500 -6.55 -45.86 37.70
C ALA A 500 -7.37 -45.35 36.52
N PRO A 501 -6.83 -45.36 35.28
CA PRO A 501 -7.60 -45.06 34.09
C PRO A 501 -8.86 -45.95 34.00
N GLY A 502 -10.04 -45.33 33.92
CA GLY A 502 -11.33 -46.03 33.91
C GLY A 502 -11.97 -46.23 35.29
N ASN A 503 -11.34 -45.75 36.37
CA ASN A 503 -11.85 -45.78 37.75
C ASN A 503 -12.47 -47.13 38.19
N PRO A 504 -11.71 -48.24 38.13
CA PRO A 504 -12.23 -49.54 38.56
C PRO A 504 -12.37 -49.60 40.08
N ASP A 505 -13.37 -50.33 40.57
CA ASP A 505 -13.59 -50.54 42.02
C ASP A 505 -12.45 -51.38 42.65
N THR A 506 -11.81 -52.25 41.87
CA THR A 506 -10.66 -53.06 42.28
C THR A 506 -9.68 -53.26 41.11
N LEU A 507 -8.38 -53.30 41.38
CA LEU A 507 -7.37 -53.54 40.35
C LEU A 507 -6.41 -54.66 40.77
N LYS A 508 -6.29 -55.69 39.91
CA LYS A 508 -5.46 -56.87 40.13
C LYS A 508 -4.58 -57.16 38.91
N ALA A 509 -3.39 -57.70 39.14
CA ALA A 509 -2.49 -58.16 38.09
C ALA A 509 -1.82 -59.47 38.50
N VAL A 510 -1.54 -60.34 37.53
CA VAL A 510 -0.89 -61.65 37.74
C VAL A 510 0.48 -61.63 37.08
N THR A 511 1.51 -62.16 37.75
CA THR A 511 2.85 -62.23 37.17
C THR A 511 2.90 -63.15 35.94
N ASN A 512 3.54 -62.68 34.87
CA ASN A 512 3.76 -63.45 33.65
C ASN A 512 4.92 -64.47 33.80
N SER A 513 5.32 -65.13 32.71
CA SER A 513 6.43 -66.09 32.69
C SER A 513 7.80 -65.50 33.05
N GLU A 514 7.94 -64.18 33.01
CA GLU A 514 9.13 -63.43 33.41
C GLU A 514 9.03 -62.89 34.85
N GLY A 515 8.00 -63.32 35.61
CA GLY A 515 7.77 -62.92 37.00
C GLY A 515 7.28 -61.48 37.17
N ILE A 516 6.78 -60.83 36.10
CA ILE A 516 6.41 -59.41 36.12
C ILE A 516 4.90 -59.24 36.14
N ALA A 517 4.40 -58.46 37.10
CA ALA A 517 3.02 -57.96 37.14
C ALA A 517 2.99 -56.46 36.82
N VAL A 518 2.03 -56.03 35.98
CA VAL A 518 1.98 -54.67 35.45
C VAL A 518 0.70 -53.96 35.87
N PHE A 519 0.85 -52.79 36.48
CA PHE A 519 -0.26 -51.92 36.87
C PHE A 519 -0.22 -50.60 36.11
N ARG A 520 -1.39 -50.16 35.65
CA ARG A 520 -1.59 -48.84 35.05
C ARG A 520 -2.37 -47.97 36.02
N LEU A 521 -1.70 -47.00 36.64
CA LEU A 521 -2.22 -46.22 37.76
C LEU A 521 -2.00 -44.73 37.54
N ASN A 522 -2.90 -43.89 38.05
CA ASN A 522 -2.70 -42.45 38.05
C ASN A 522 -1.53 -42.07 38.97
N GLU A 523 -0.97 -40.88 38.82
CA GLU A 523 0.16 -40.37 39.60
C GLU A 523 -0.19 -40.34 41.09
N GLY A 524 0.65 -40.97 41.92
CA GLY A 524 0.38 -41.12 43.35
C GLY A 524 1.14 -42.29 43.98
N THR A 525 0.96 -42.46 45.28
CA THR A 525 1.55 -43.58 46.05
C THR A 525 0.47 -44.62 46.35
N TYR A 526 0.77 -45.89 46.12
CA TYR A 526 -0.16 -47.00 46.27
C TYR A 526 0.44 -48.13 47.10
N LYS A 527 -0.42 -48.88 47.80
CA LYS A 527 -0.04 -50.12 48.48
C LYS A 527 -0.45 -51.32 47.66
N ILE A 528 0.49 -52.23 47.44
CA ILE A 528 0.28 -53.47 46.70
C ILE A 528 0.32 -54.65 47.65
N GLY A 529 -0.77 -55.40 47.72
CA GLY A 529 -0.91 -56.63 48.49
C GLY A 529 -0.88 -57.88 47.62
N PHE A 530 -0.85 -59.04 48.28
CA PHE A 530 -0.78 -60.36 47.66
C PHE A 530 -2.02 -61.19 48.00
N THR A 531 -2.59 -61.87 47.02
CA THR A 531 -3.79 -62.69 47.25
C THR A 531 -3.41 -64.03 47.89
N ASN A 532 -3.77 -64.21 49.17
CA ASN A 532 -3.42 -65.42 49.95
C ASN A 532 -3.88 -66.75 49.31
N THR A 533 -5.04 -66.76 48.65
CA THR A 533 -5.64 -68.00 48.12
C THR A 533 -4.96 -68.52 46.86
N THR A 534 -4.21 -67.68 46.15
CA THR A 534 -3.54 -67.99 44.88
C THR A 534 -2.03 -67.86 44.98
N PHE A 535 -1.50 -67.60 46.18
CA PHE A 535 -0.06 -67.47 46.40
C PHE A 535 0.63 -68.84 46.38
N PRO A 536 1.80 -68.99 45.74
CA PRO A 536 2.47 -70.29 45.68
C PRO A 536 2.89 -70.76 47.08
N ALA A 537 2.53 -72.00 47.43
CA ALA A 537 2.73 -72.55 48.77
C ALA A 537 4.20 -72.64 49.22
N ASN A 538 5.15 -72.62 48.28
CA ASN A 538 6.57 -72.81 48.55
C ASN A 538 7.26 -71.54 49.10
N TYR A 539 6.54 -70.42 49.22
CA TYR A 539 7.08 -69.13 49.61
C TYR A 539 6.21 -68.46 50.67
N LYS A 540 6.87 -67.72 51.57
CA LYS A 540 6.18 -66.91 52.57
C LYS A 540 5.58 -65.66 51.93
N ILE A 541 4.30 -65.41 52.20
CA ILE A 541 3.60 -64.20 51.73
C ILE A 541 4.23 -62.95 52.39
N PRO A 542 4.72 -61.98 51.60
CA PRO A 542 5.31 -60.76 52.12
C PRO A 542 4.23 -59.73 52.53
N SER A 543 4.61 -58.78 53.38
CA SER A 543 3.76 -57.64 53.72
C SER A 543 3.51 -56.74 52.50
N PRO A 544 2.39 -56.00 52.45
CA PRO A 544 2.12 -55.06 51.36
C PRO A 544 3.23 -54.03 51.17
N ILE A 545 3.50 -53.68 49.92
CA ILE A 545 4.60 -52.77 49.54
C ILE A 545 4.07 -51.43 49.04
N ASP A 546 4.75 -50.34 49.39
CA ASP A 546 4.46 -49.00 48.89
C ASP A 546 5.17 -48.77 47.55
N ILE A 547 4.42 -48.39 46.52
CA ILE A 547 4.93 -47.99 45.20
C ILE A 547 4.54 -46.55 44.88
N SER A 548 5.37 -45.84 44.12
CA SER A 548 5.12 -44.45 43.71
C SER A 548 5.08 -44.37 42.19
N VAL A 549 3.95 -43.94 41.66
CA VAL A 549 3.71 -43.86 40.22
C VAL A 549 3.85 -42.41 39.80
N MET A 550 4.78 -42.13 38.90
CA MET A 550 4.95 -40.82 38.27
C MET A 550 4.27 -40.79 36.91
N ALA A 551 3.73 -39.64 36.53
CA ALA A 551 3.04 -39.49 35.25
C ALA A 551 4.00 -39.75 34.07
N ASN A 552 3.53 -40.50 33.06
CA ASN A 552 4.25 -40.77 31.81
C ASN A 552 5.60 -41.47 31.98
N SER A 553 5.81 -42.22 33.06
CA SER A 553 7.02 -43.03 33.29
C SER A 553 6.68 -44.48 33.62
N ILE A 554 7.70 -45.35 33.53
CA ILE A 554 7.65 -46.74 33.97
C ILE A 554 8.51 -46.86 35.22
N GLY A 555 7.88 -47.18 36.35
CA GLY A 555 8.56 -47.50 37.60
C GLY A 555 8.69 -49.02 37.75
N ARG A 556 9.90 -49.50 38.00
CA ARG A 556 10.18 -50.93 38.23
C ARG A 556 10.52 -51.19 39.69
N TYR A 557 9.85 -52.17 40.27
CA TYR A 557 10.02 -52.60 41.65
C TYR A 557 10.31 -54.09 41.69
N SER A 558 11.50 -54.47 42.15
CA SER A 558 11.88 -55.88 42.24
C SER A 558 11.77 -56.36 43.69
N LEU A 559 11.04 -57.45 43.89
CA LEU A 559 10.80 -58.09 45.17
C LEU A 559 11.34 -59.52 45.15
N ARG A 560 12.06 -59.91 46.21
CA ARG A 560 12.52 -61.29 46.41
C ARG A 560 11.69 -61.99 47.46
N LEU A 561 11.12 -63.14 47.11
CA LEU A 561 10.35 -63.97 48.01
C LEU A 561 11.29 -64.84 48.84
N SER A 562 11.03 -64.87 50.15
CA SER A 562 11.68 -65.84 51.04
C SER A 562 10.97 -67.18 50.92
N SER A 563 11.75 -68.25 50.75
CA SER A 563 11.24 -69.62 50.90
C SER A 563 10.64 -69.80 52.29
N GLU A 564 9.63 -70.65 52.39
CA GLU A 564 8.99 -71.00 53.67
C GLU A 564 9.97 -71.60 54.69
#